data_AF-A0A7V2JHU0-F1
#
_entry.id   AF-A0A7V2JHU0-F1
#
_cell.length_a   1.000
_cell.length_b   1.000
_cell.length_c   1.000
_cell.angle_alpha   90.00
_cell.angle_beta   90.00
_cell.angle_gamma   90.00
#
_symmetry.space_group_name_H-M   'P 1'
#
loop_
_entity.id
_entity.type
_entity.pdbx_description
1 polymer ?
#
loop_
_entity_poly.entity_id
_entity_poly.type
_entity_poly.pdbx_seq_one_letter_code
_entity_poly.pdbx_strand_id
1 'polypeptide(L)'
;MSLENEISIWSYLPMIVSGIIVGVVLFMIDAIIKRISRNNVRRVKDQEHNTSILDQIHENSIILDRAREIVVIDIKRAGQYPNYNIKSIGVSSSLKIGYVGAGSVNGVELLIQHPLPFIYDSEKRCYVHKLNDSSTDTSVTLFPIGTIALESIEHIDWNGDEYEGLPRFFVNYKRFGKGPWSRIEYCESQMSRGRYHYTKVRYPVLVQIRKWGYPRWRKYPYIL
;
A
#
# COMPACT_ATOMS: atom_id res chain seq x y z
N MET A 1 -26.21 72.45 27.71
CA MET A 1 -25.70 71.07 27.67
C MET A 1 -25.72 70.69 26.19
N SER A 2 -24.59 70.87 25.53
CA SER A 2 -24.49 70.99 24.07
C SER A 2 -24.57 69.63 23.37
N LEU A 3 -25.36 69.60 22.30
CA LEU A 3 -25.54 68.48 21.36
C LEU A 3 -24.28 68.13 20.53
N GLU A 4 -23.15 68.79 20.76
CA GLU A 4 -21.93 68.65 19.94
C GLU A 4 -21.03 67.47 20.35
N ASN A 5 -21.29 66.82 21.49
CA ASN A 5 -20.53 65.64 21.93
C ASN A 5 -21.14 64.30 21.50
N GLU A 6 -22.22 64.31 20.70
CA GLU A 6 -22.78 63.12 20.05
C GLU A 6 -22.33 63.00 18.58
N ILE A 7 -21.12 63.47 18.22
CA ILE A 7 -20.40 62.89 17.07
C ILE A 7 -20.07 61.46 17.47
N SER A 8 -21.10 60.64 17.28
CA SER A 8 -21.25 59.39 17.98
C SER A 8 -20.32 58.35 17.38
N ILE A 9 -19.89 57.43 18.24
CA ILE A 9 -19.11 56.23 17.93
C ILE A 9 -19.58 55.52 16.65
N TRP A 10 -20.86 55.69 16.28
CA TRP A 10 -21.48 55.23 15.04
C TRP A 10 -20.78 55.71 13.74
N SER A 11 -20.14 56.87 13.73
CA SER A 11 -19.41 57.39 12.56
C SER A 11 -18.11 56.65 12.25
N TYR A 12 -17.43 56.09 13.26
CA TYR A 12 -16.19 55.31 13.12
C TYR A 12 -16.43 53.81 12.96
N LEU A 13 -17.64 53.34 13.28
CA LEU A 13 -18.04 51.94 13.20
C LEU A 13 -17.74 51.27 11.84
N PRO A 14 -18.03 51.86 10.67
CA PRO A 14 -17.71 51.24 9.38
C PRO A 14 -16.20 51.08 9.14
N MET A 15 -15.37 51.98 9.68
CA MET A 15 -13.91 51.90 9.58
C MET A 15 -13.34 50.78 10.47
N ILE A 16 -13.91 50.59 11.65
CA ILE A 16 -13.55 49.47 12.55
C ILE A 16 -13.96 48.14 11.92
N VAL A 17 -15.19 48.05 11.38
CA VAL A 17 -15.70 46.83 10.74
C VAL A 17 -14.86 46.46 9.52
N SER A 18 -14.48 47.43 8.67
CA SER A 18 -13.62 47.16 7.51
C SER A 18 -12.23 46.66 7.94
N GLY A 19 -11.64 47.25 8.98
CA GLY A 19 -10.37 46.80 9.55
C GLY A 19 -10.41 45.37 10.05
N ILE A 20 -11.49 44.98 10.75
CA ILE A 20 -11.70 43.61 11.22
C ILE A 20 -11.84 42.65 10.02
N ILE A 21 -12.63 43.01 9.00
CA ILE A 21 -12.81 42.18 7.81
C ILE A 21 -11.48 41.95 7.10
N VAL A 22 -10.69 43.01 6.87
CA VAL A 22 -9.37 42.91 6.24
C VAL A 22 -8.44 42.03 7.07
N GLY A 23 -8.42 42.20 8.40
CA GLY A 23 -7.63 41.37 9.31
C GLY A 23 -7.98 39.88 9.23
N VAL A 24 -9.27 39.55 9.21
CA VAL A 24 -9.75 38.16 9.08
C VAL A 24 -9.38 37.57 7.73
N VAL A 25 -9.54 38.33 6.64
CA VAL A 25 -9.18 37.87 5.29
C VAL A 25 -7.68 37.59 5.18
N LEU A 26 -6.82 38.49 5.69
CA LEU A 26 -5.37 38.28 5.68
C LEU A 26 -4.96 37.06 6.52
N PHE A 27 -5.57 36.88 7.69
CA PHE A 27 -5.33 35.71 8.53
C PHE A 27 -5.72 34.40 7.83
N MET A 28 -6.86 34.38 7.14
CA MET A 28 -7.31 33.21 6.38
C MET A 28 -6.37 32.89 5.21
N ILE A 29 -5.89 33.91 4.49
CA ILE A 29 -4.93 33.74 3.39
C ILE A 29 -3.61 33.16 3.93
N ASP A 30 -3.05 33.70 5.00
CA ASP A 30 -1.81 33.18 5.62
C ASP A 30 -1.98 31.74 6.11
N ALA A 31 -3.12 31.41 6.74
CA ALA A 31 -3.43 30.06 7.18
C ALA A 31 -3.49 29.06 6.01
N ILE A 32 -4.08 29.47 4.88
CA ILE A 32 -4.15 28.66 3.65
C ILE A 32 -2.76 28.47 3.06
N ILE A 33 -1.96 29.54 2.92
CA ILE A 33 -0.60 29.48 2.38
C ILE A 33 0.28 28.56 3.23
N LYS A 34 0.26 28.71 4.56
CA LYS A 34 0.99 27.84 5.49
C LYS A 34 0.55 26.39 5.41
N ARG A 35 -0.74 26.12 5.15
CA ARG A 35 -1.24 24.75 4.97
C ARG A 35 -0.76 24.14 3.66
N ILE A 36 -0.82 24.89 2.56
CA ILE A 36 -0.35 24.45 1.24
C ILE A 36 1.17 24.19 1.28
N SER A 37 1.93 25.14 1.82
CA SER A 37 3.39 25.03 1.97
C SER A 37 3.79 23.77 2.74
N ARG A 38 3.19 23.54 3.92
CA ARG A 38 3.46 22.32 4.72
C ARG A 38 3.13 21.03 3.97
N ASN A 39 2.04 21.00 3.22
CA ASN A 39 1.68 19.82 2.44
C ASN A 39 2.65 19.56 1.29
N ASN A 40 3.12 20.62 0.62
CA ASN A 40 4.08 20.49 -0.47
C ASN A 40 5.45 20.02 0.03
N VAL A 41 5.94 20.55 1.16
CA VAL A 41 7.19 20.10 1.77
C VAL A 41 7.14 18.60 2.12
N ARG A 42 6.00 18.11 2.62
CA ARG A 42 5.81 16.67 2.88
C ARG A 42 5.88 15.85 1.60
N ARG A 43 5.16 16.27 0.56
CA ARG A 43 5.16 15.58 -0.74
C ARG A 43 6.56 15.47 -1.36
N VAL A 44 7.37 16.53 -1.26
CA VAL A 44 8.75 16.52 -1.78
C VAL A 44 9.59 15.51 -1.00
N LYS A 45 9.50 15.49 0.34
CA LYS A 45 10.21 14.50 1.15
C LYS A 45 9.78 13.06 0.85
N ASP A 46 8.49 12.83 0.68
CA ASP A 46 7.96 11.50 0.35
C ASP A 46 8.46 11.06 -1.04
N GLN A 47 8.55 11.99 -2.00
CA GLN A 47 9.13 11.72 -3.32
C GLN A 47 10.61 11.38 -3.24
N GLU A 48 11.41 12.18 -2.54
CA GLU A 48 12.85 11.93 -2.33
C GLU A 48 13.10 10.56 -1.69
N HIS A 49 12.33 10.23 -0.65
CA HIS A 49 12.39 8.92 0.01
C HIS A 49 12.06 7.78 -0.94
N ASN A 50 10.96 7.89 -1.69
CA ASN A 50 10.55 6.86 -2.65
C ASN A 50 11.58 6.66 -3.76
N THR A 51 12.18 7.75 -4.26
CA THR A 51 13.26 7.68 -5.25
C THR A 51 14.49 6.99 -4.67
N SER A 52 14.90 7.33 -3.44
CA SER A 52 16.04 6.68 -2.79
C SER A 52 15.84 5.17 -2.60
N ILE A 53 14.63 4.73 -2.19
CA ILE A 53 14.32 3.31 -2.06
C ILE A 53 14.35 2.61 -3.42
N LEU A 54 13.81 3.23 -4.47
CA LEU A 54 13.87 2.68 -5.83
C LEU A 54 15.29 2.53 -6.33
N ASP A 55 16.13 3.54 -6.10
CA ASP A 55 17.54 3.51 -6.51
C ASP A 55 18.27 2.36 -5.79
N GLN A 56 18.06 2.21 -4.48
CA GLN A 56 18.61 1.07 -3.73
C GLN A 56 18.16 -0.29 -4.29
N ILE A 57 16.87 -0.42 -4.67
CA ILE A 57 16.35 -1.65 -5.27
C ILE A 57 16.97 -1.92 -6.64
N HIS A 58 17.15 -0.89 -7.48
CA HIS A 58 17.77 -1.04 -8.78
C HIS A 58 19.25 -1.43 -8.67
N GLU A 59 20.00 -0.74 -7.81
CA GLU A 59 21.42 -1.04 -7.54
C GLU A 59 21.61 -2.47 -7.03
N ASN A 60 20.69 -2.96 -6.20
CA ASN A 60 20.75 -4.28 -5.59
C ASN A 60 19.85 -5.32 -6.29
N SER A 61 19.40 -5.04 -7.51
CA SER A 61 18.49 -5.92 -8.27
C SER A 61 19.05 -7.33 -8.47
N ILE A 62 20.36 -7.47 -8.63
CA ILE A 62 21.04 -8.76 -8.77
C ILE A 62 20.92 -9.60 -7.49
N ILE A 63 20.97 -8.96 -6.32
CA ILE A 63 20.82 -9.64 -5.03
C ILE A 63 19.40 -10.20 -4.92
N LEU A 64 18.40 -9.39 -5.27
CA LEU A 64 16.99 -9.79 -5.27
C LEU A 64 16.69 -10.92 -6.27
N ASP A 65 17.21 -10.81 -7.50
CA ASP A 65 17.05 -11.83 -8.54
C ASP A 65 17.66 -13.18 -8.14
N ARG A 66 18.77 -13.15 -7.38
CA ARG A 66 19.42 -14.37 -6.86
C ARG A 66 18.70 -14.95 -5.66
N ALA A 67 18.31 -14.10 -4.71
CA ALA A 67 17.65 -14.52 -3.49
C ALA A 67 16.27 -15.12 -3.76
N ARG A 68 15.52 -14.56 -4.74
CA ARG A 68 14.12 -14.91 -5.11
C ARG A 68 13.11 -14.76 -3.98
N GLU A 69 13.55 -14.51 -2.76
CA GLU A 69 12.75 -14.33 -1.56
C GLU A 69 13.33 -13.17 -0.75
N ILE A 70 12.46 -12.50 -0.02
CA ILE A 70 12.82 -11.45 0.94
C ILE A 70 12.08 -11.67 2.25
N VAL A 71 12.57 -11.04 3.31
CA VAL A 71 11.87 -10.97 4.60
C VAL A 71 11.26 -9.58 4.76
N VAL A 72 9.94 -9.51 4.88
CA VAL A 72 9.23 -8.26 5.18
C VAL A 72 8.96 -8.21 6.68
N ILE A 73 9.37 -7.13 7.33
CA ILE A 73 9.29 -6.94 8.78
C ILE A 73 8.46 -5.69 9.08
N ASP A 74 7.47 -5.82 9.97
CA ASP A 74 6.75 -4.68 10.50
C ASP A 74 7.67 -3.88 11.44
N ILE A 75 8.05 -2.67 11.05
CA ILE A 75 9.00 -1.84 11.83
C ILE A 75 8.53 -1.60 13.27
N LYS A 76 7.21 -1.50 13.50
CA LYS A 76 6.64 -1.28 14.84
C LYS A 76 6.73 -2.51 15.73
N ARG A 77 6.90 -3.69 15.13
CA ARG A 77 6.99 -4.99 15.80
C ARG A 77 8.32 -5.67 15.48
N ALA A 78 9.33 -4.92 15.05
CA ALA A 78 10.64 -5.47 14.69
C ALA A 78 11.31 -6.21 15.85
N GLY A 79 11.13 -5.76 17.09
CA GLY A 79 11.61 -6.47 18.29
C GLY A 79 10.95 -7.83 18.55
N GLN A 80 9.90 -8.19 17.80
CA GLN A 80 9.29 -9.52 17.83
C GLN A 80 9.88 -10.46 16.77
N TYR A 81 10.83 -10.00 15.95
CA TYR A 81 11.54 -10.82 14.97
C TYR A 81 12.65 -11.65 15.66
N PRO A 82 12.89 -12.91 15.27
CA PRO A 82 12.16 -13.68 14.26
C PRO A 82 10.89 -14.31 14.84
N ASN A 83 9.73 -13.94 14.33
CA ASN A 83 8.46 -14.60 14.64
C ASN A 83 7.63 -14.71 13.39
N TYR A 84 7.58 -15.91 12.83
CA TYR A 84 6.86 -16.26 11.61
C TYR A 84 5.52 -16.94 11.90
N ASN A 85 4.95 -16.76 13.10
CA ASN A 85 3.81 -17.58 13.54
C ASN A 85 2.50 -17.22 12.81
N ILE A 86 2.32 -17.83 11.63
CA ILE A 86 1.11 -17.77 10.77
C ILE A 86 -0.13 -18.34 11.50
N LYS A 87 0.05 -19.17 12.54
CA LYS A 87 -1.06 -19.80 13.29
C LYS A 87 -1.69 -18.88 14.34
N SER A 88 -1.06 -17.76 14.67
CA SER A 88 -1.63 -16.78 15.60
C SER A 88 -2.73 -15.96 14.91
N ILE A 89 -3.78 -15.57 15.64
CA ILE A 89 -4.90 -14.78 15.12
C ILE A 89 -4.39 -13.35 14.84
N GLY A 90 -3.74 -13.14 13.70
CA GLY A 90 -3.14 -11.86 13.34
C GLY A 90 -2.21 -11.95 12.13
N VAL A 91 -1.85 -10.79 11.57
CA VAL A 91 -0.78 -10.72 10.57
C VAL A 91 0.55 -10.79 11.31
N SER A 92 1.41 -11.73 10.90
CA SER A 92 2.76 -11.92 11.46
C SER A 92 3.55 -10.60 11.52
N SER A 93 4.41 -10.45 12.52
CA SER A 93 5.37 -9.32 12.59
C SER A 93 6.43 -9.41 11.50
N SER A 94 6.66 -10.61 10.95
CA SER A 94 7.57 -10.85 9.84
C SER A 94 7.05 -11.91 8.87
N LEU A 95 7.33 -11.73 7.58
CA LEU A 95 6.87 -12.59 6.49
C LEU A 95 8.04 -12.89 5.57
N LYS A 96 8.38 -14.16 5.39
CA LYS A 96 9.28 -14.62 4.33
C LYS A 96 8.46 -14.89 3.08
N ILE A 97 8.81 -14.23 1.98
CA ILE A 97 7.93 -14.19 0.81
C ILE A 97 8.70 -14.06 -0.50
N GLY A 98 8.17 -14.68 -1.56
CA GLY A 98 8.79 -14.66 -2.88
C GLY A 98 8.83 -13.25 -3.46
N TYR A 99 10.01 -12.83 -3.93
CA TYR A 99 10.20 -11.59 -4.67
C TYR A 99 9.89 -11.80 -6.14
N VAL A 100 9.04 -10.92 -6.69
CA VAL A 100 8.63 -10.97 -8.10
C VAL A 100 9.34 -9.89 -8.90
N GLY A 101 9.40 -8.68 -8.35
CA GLY A 101 10.02 -7.54 -9.00
C GLY A 101 9.63 -6.21 -8.35
N ALA A 102 10.20 -5.12 -8.84
CA ALA A 102 9.65 -3.79 -8.61
C ALA A 102 8.72 -3.47 -9.79
N GLY A 103 7.41 -3.43 -9.54
CA GLY A 103 6.41 -3.10 -10.56
C GLY A 103 6.60 -1.66 -11.03
N SER A 104 6.43 -1.42 -12.34
CA SER A 104 6.91 -0.22 -13.06
C SER A 104 6.37 1.15 -12.62
N VAL A 105 5.57 1.28 -11.55
CA VAL A 105 5.13 2.62 -11.14
C VAL A 105 5.07 2.89 -9.62
N ASN A 106 4.80 1.97 -8.68
CA ASN A 106 4.54 2.42 -7.28
C ASN A 106 4.82 1.40 -6.15
N GLY A 107 5.62 0.34 -6.37
CA GLY A 107 5.86 -0.61 -5.30
C GLY A 107 6.66 -1.85 -5.63
N VAL A 108 6.92 -2.63 -4.59
CA VAL A 108 7.58 -3.94 -4.64
C VAL A 108 6.52 -5.03 -4.73
N GLU A 109 6.61 -5.88 -5.75
CA GLU A 109 5.70 -6.98 -6.02
C GLU A 109 6.22 -8.28 -5.42
N LEU A 110 5.36 -8.97 -4.67
CA LEU A 110 5.69 -10.15 -3.89
C LEU A 110 4.63 -11.24 -4.09
N LEU A 111 5.06 -12.50 -4.12
CA LEU A 111 4.17 -13.65 -4.25
C LEU A 111 3.56 -14.01 -2.88
N ILE A 112 2.28 -13.68 -2.65
CA ILE A 112 1.66 -13.81 -1.32
C ILE A 112 1.57 -15.26 -0.84
N GLN A 113 1.23 -16.18 -1.76
CA GLN A 113 1.09 -17.60 -1.47
C GLN A 113 1.23 -18.41 -2.76
N HIS A 114 1.20 -19.73 -2.65
CA HIS A 114 1.20 -20.63 -3.80
C HIS A 114 0.06 -20.31 -4.80
N PRO A 115 0.28 -20.58 -6.11
CA PRO A 115 -0.75 -20.38 -7.10
C PRO A 115 -1.99 -21.23 -6.80
N LEU A 116 -3.15 -20.68 -7.16
CA LEU A 116 -4.45 -21.32 -6.93
C LEU A 116 -5.17 -21.58 -8.27
N PRO A 117 -5.92 -22.68 -8.40
CA PRO A 117 -6.72 -22.96 -9.57
C PRO A 117 -8.04 -22.16 -9.57
N PHE A 118 -8.37 -21.57 -10.71
CA PHE A 118 -9.59 -20.81 -10.94
C PHE A 118 -10.32 -21.28 -12.19
N ILE A 119 -11.65 -21.16 -12.19
CA ILE A 119 -12.49 -21.36 -13.37
C ILE A 119 -13.13 -20.03 -13.73
N TYR A 120 -13.20 -19.74 -15.04
CA TYR A 120 -13.93 -18.58 -15.52
C TYR A 120 -15.44 -18.87 -15.55
N ASP A 121 -16.19 -18.14 -14.74
CA ASP A 121 -17.65 -18.12 -14.76
C ASP A 121 -18.10 -17.10 -15.83
N SER A 122 -18.60 -17.60 -16.96
CA SER A 122 -19.00 -16.78 -18.10
C SER A 122 -20.25 -15.93 -17.82
N GLU A 123 -21.14 -16.39 -16.96
CA GLU A 123 -22.35 -15.66 -16.55
C GLU A 123 -21.99 -14.46 -15.68
N LYS A 124 -21.06 -14.66 -14.73
CA LYS A 124 -20.60 -13.61 -13.81
C LYS A 124 -19.42 -12.80 -14.34
N ARG A 125 -18.85 -13.20 -15.48
CA ARG A 125 -17.65 -12.62 -16.11
C ARG A 125 -16.48 -12.50 -15.13
N CYS A 126 -16.25 -13.51 -14.31
CA CYS A 126 -15.21 -13.51 -13.27
C CYS A 126 -14.58 -14.88 -13.07
N TYR A 127 -13.35 -14.92 -12.56
CA TYR A 127 -12.71 -16.14 -12.09
C TYR A 127 -13.19 -16.49 -10.68
N VAL A 128 -13.48 -17.76 -10.44
CA VAL A 128 -13.97 -18.27 -9.16
C VAL A 128 -13.05 -19.38 -8.67
N HIS A 129 -12.60 -19.29 -7.42
CA HIS A 129 -11.73 -20.31 -6.82
C HIS A 129 -12.51 -21.62 -6.61
N LYS A 130 -12.03 -22.72 -7.20
CA LYS A 130 -12.69 -24.04 -7.09
C LYS A 130 -12.20 -24.75 -5.84
N LEU A 131 -13.12 -25.15 -4.95
CA LEU A 131 -12.79 -25.86 -3.71
C LEU A 131 -12.74 -27.39 -3.86
N ASN A 132 -13.24 -27.96 -4.97
CA ASN A 132 -13.36 -29.42 -5.16
C ASN A 132 -12.81 -29.88 -6.53
N ASP A 133 -12.03 -30.97 -6.50
CA ASP A 133 -11.29 -31.59 -7.62
C ASP A 133 -12.13 -32.18 -8.77
N SER A 134 -13.45 -32.15 -8.71
CA SER A 134 -14.31 -32.89 -9.64
C SER A 134 -14.95 -31.99 -10.70
N SER A 135 -14.22 -31.62 -11.76
CA SER A 135 -14.80 -31.48 -13.11
C SER A 135 -13.71 -31.27 -14.15
N THR A 136 -13.93 -31.86 -15.32
CA THR A 136 -13.23 -31.76 -16.61
C THR A 136 -13.14 -30.35 -17.22
N ASP A 137 -13.36 -29.29 -16.44
CA ASP A 137 -13.34 -27.92 -16.93
C ASP A 137 -11.90 -27.38 -16.98
N THR A 138 -11.59 -26.63 -18.05
CA THR A 138 -10.29 -25.98 -18.24
C THR A 138 -10.03 -24.96 -17.13
N SER A 139 -9.25 -25.35 -16.13
CA SER A 139 -8.85 -24.47 -15.03
C SER A 139 -7.64 -23.62 -15.40
N VAL A 140 -7.60 -22.38 -14.93
CA VAL A 140 -6.47 -21.45 -15.07
C VAL A 140 -5.80 -21.31 -13.72
N THR A 141 -4.47 -21.39 -13.72
CA THR A 141 -3.66 -21.23 -12.51
C THR A 141 -3.31 -19.75 -12.32
N LEU A 142 -3.76 -19.14 -11.22
CA LEU A 142 -3.51 -17.74 -10.91
C LEU A 142 -2.63 -17.57 -9.67
N PHE A 143 -1.70 -16.64 -9.76
CA PHE A 143 -0.75 -16.28 -8.72
C PHE A 143 -1.22 -15.00 -8.02
N PRO A 144 -1.44 -15.02 -6.70
CA PRO A 144 -1.74 -13.80 -5.96
C PRO A 144 -0.46 -13.01 -5.72
N ILE A 145 -0.38 -11.84 -6.35
CA ILE A 145 0.74 -10.91 -6.27
C ILE A 145 0.32 -9.74 -5.37
N GLY A 146 1.06 -9.53 -4.29
CA GLY A 146 0.91 -8.42 -3.36
C GLY A 146 1.89 -7.31 -3.69
N THR A 147 1.43 -6.07 -3.66
CA THR A 147 2.29 -4.90 -3.80
C THR A 147 2.50 -4.25 -2.42
N ILE A 148 3.75 -3.95 -2.09
CA ILE A 148 4.12 -3.06 -0.99
C ILE A 148 4.40 -1.68 -1.58
N ALA A 149 3.74 -0.64 -1.07
CA ALA A 149 3.98 0.72 -1.52
C ALA A 149 5.38 1.20 -1.08
N LEU A 150 6.11 1.88 -1.95
CA LEU A 150 7.46 2.39 -1.64
C LEU A 150 7.47 3.27 -0.38
N GLU A 151 6.46 4.15 -0.26
CA GLU A 151 6.25 5.03 0.89
C GLU A 151 6.04 4.30 2.22
N SER A 152 5.77 2.99 2.19
CA SER A 152 5.65 2.18 3.40
C SER A 152 6.95 1.48 3.78
N ILE A 153 7.94 1.42 2.89
CA ILE A 153 9.26 0.86 3.15
C ILE A 153 10.10 1.96 3.80
N GLU A 154 10.48 1.77 5.05
CA GLU A 154 11.28 2.73 5.81
C GLU A 154 12.78 2.50 5.59
N HIS A 155 13.18 1.23 5.49
CA HIS A 155 14.57 0.83 5.33
C HIS A 155 14.68 -0.57 4.68
N ILE A 156 15.77 -0.80 3.95
CA ILE A 156 16.12 -2.11 3.40
C ILE A 156 17.51 -2.50 3.89
N ASP A 157 17.62 -3.67 4.49
CA ASP A 157 18.89 -4.31 4.81
C ASP A 157 19.17 -5.43 3.81
N TRP A 158 20.17 -5.21 2.97
CA TRP A 158 20.54 -6.10 1.88
C TRP A 158 21.33 -7.34 2.32
N ASN A 159 21.96 -7.29 3.50
CA ASN A 159 22.87 -8.33 3.95
C ASN A 159 22.17 -9.42 4.78
N GLY A 160 20.93 -9.16 5.22
CA GLY A 160 20.20 -10.07 6.09
C GLY A 160 20.76 -10.08 7.51
N ASP A 161 20.54 -11.19 8.22
CA ASP A 161 21.06 -11.41 9.57
C ASP A 161 21.61 -12.82 9.78
N GLU A 162 21.92 -13.12 11.04
CA GLU A 162 22.37 -14.42 11.51
C GLU A 162 21.34 -15.56 11.33
N TYR A 163 20.05 -15.23 11.20
CA TYR A 163 18.98 -16.21 11.02
C TYR A 163 18.72 -16.49 9.55
N GLU A 164 18.65 -15.42 8.74
CA GLU A 164 18.33 -15.46 7.32
C GLU A 164 19.27 -14.52 6.57
N GLY A 165 20.13 -15.07 5.70
CA GLY A 165 20.99 -14.30 4.77
C GLY A 165 20.21 -13.71 3.59
N LEU A 166 18.95 -13.32 3.81
CA LEU A 166 18.03 -12.78 2.81
C LEU A 166 17.85 -11.26 3.02
N PRO A 167 17.63 -10.48 1.95
CA PRO A 167 17.29 -9.07 2.09
C PRO A 167 16.05 -8.86 2.96
N ARG A 168 16.11 -7.88 3.87
CA ARG A 168 15.06 -7.56 4.83
C ARG A 168 14.49 -6.18 4.56
N PHE A 169 13.18 -6.11 4.39
CA PHE A 169 12.44 -4.90 4.09
C PHE A 169 11.68 -4.50 5.35
N PHE A 170 12.06 -3.38 5.96
CA PHE A 170 11.38 -2.82 7.11
C PHE A 170 10.23 -1.95 6.64
N VAL A 171 9.01 -2.39 6.90
CA VAL A 171 7.79 -1.81 6.35
C VAL A 171 6.87 -1.37 7.48
N ASN A 172 6.25 -0.20 7.32
CA ASN A 172 5.23 0.28 8.23
C ASN A 172 3.86 -0.27 7.81
N TYR A 173 3.32 -1.20 8.58
CA TYR A 173 2.02 -1.80 8.24
C TYR A 173 0.92 -0.73 8.40
N LYS A 174 0.19 -0.45 7.31
CA LYS A 174 -0.91 0.53 7.29
C LYS A 174 -2.10 0.01 8.13
N ARG A 175 -2.02 0.20 9.45
CA ARG A 175 -2.88 -0.27 10.55
C ARG A 175 -2.68 -1.75 10.96
N PHE A 176 -2.76 -1.98 12.28
CA PHE A 176 -2.75 -3.31 12.89
C PHE A 176 -3.75 -4.25 12.18
N GLY A 177 -3.26 -5.38 11.69
CA GLY A 177 -4.07 -6.43 11.08
C GLY A 177 -4.34 -6.32 9.58
N LYS A 178 -3.82 -5.31 8.87
CA LYS A 178 -3.94 -5.21 7.40
C LYS A 178 -2.69 -5.63 6.60
N GLY A 179 -1.59 -5.94 7.28
CA GLY A 179 -0.34 -6.37 6.64
C GLY A 179 0.36 -5.28 5.83
N PRO A 180 1.41 -5.63 5.08
CA PRO A 180 2.19 -4.68 4.28
C PRO A 180 1.53 -4.30 2.94
N TRP A 181 0.37 -4.88 2.62
CA TRP A 181 -0.21 -4.84 1.29
C TRP A 181 -0.91 -3.51 0.99
N SER A 182 -0.47 -2.83 -0.07
CA SER A 182 -1.22 -1.72 -0.68
C SER A 182 -2.26 -2.24 -1.68
N ARG A 183 -1.92 -3.32 -2.40
CA ARG A 183 -2.75 -3.96 -3.42
C ARG A 183 -2.50 -5.46 -3.46
N ILE A 184 -3.51 -6.23 -3.82
CA ILE A 184 -3.39 -7.66 -4.12
C ILE A 184 -4.06 -7.91 -5.47
N GLU A 185 -3.33 -8.51 -6.39
CA GLU A 185 -3.80 -8.85 -7.74
C GLU A 185 -3.61 -10.32 -8.01
N TYR A 186 -4.38 -10.85 -8.97
CA TYR A 186 -4.19 -12.21 -9.47
C TYR A 186 -3.60 -12.12 -10.88
N CYS A 187 -2.55 -12.89 -11.11
CA CYS A 187 -1.79 -12.87 -12.36
C CYS A 187 -1.64 -14.27 -12.91
N GLU A 188 -1.63 -14.40 -14.23
CA GLU A 188 -1.16 -15.60 -14.91
C GLU A 188 0.36 -15.51 -15.05
N SER A 189 1.07 -16.62 -14.85
CA SER A 189 2.51 -16.68 -15.08
C SER A 189 2.80 -17.11 -16.52
N GLN A 190 3.67 -16.39 -17.20
CA GLN A 190 4.26 -16.79 -18.48
C GLN A 190 5.76 -16.87 -18.32
N MET A 191 6.36 -18.00 -18.72
CA MET A 191 7.80 -18.13 -18.74
C MET A 191 8.33 -17.64 -20.08
N SER A 192 9.20 -16.63 -20.06
CA SER A 192 9.88 -16.12 -21.26
C SER A 192 11.37 -15.95 -20.96
N ARG A 193 12.23 -16.49 -21.83
CA ARG A 193 13.70 -16.40 -21.70
C ARG A 193 14.23 -16.83 -20.32
N GLY A 194 13.63 -17.85 -19.70
CA GLY A 194 14.05 -18.36 -18.40
C GLY A 194 13.56 -17.53 -17.19
N ARG A 195 12.73 -16.51 -17.40
CA ARG A 195 12.15 -15.69 -16.34
C ARG A 195 10.62 -15.80 -16.33
N TYR A 196 10.04 -15.77 -15.14
CA TYR A 196 8.60 -15.68 -14.98
C TYR A 196 8.16 -14.24 -15.13
N HIS A 197 7.15 -14.02 -15.97
CA HIS A 197 6.42 -12.78 -16.12
C HIS A 197 5.01 -13.00 -15.61
N TYR A 198 4.53 -12.09 -14.76
CA TYR A 198 3.20 -12.16 -14.19
C TYR A 198 2.31 -11.13 -14.89
N THR A 199 1.33 -11.62 -15.65
CA THR A 199 0.38 -10.76 -16.35
C THR A 199 -0.93 -10.77 -15.60
N LYS A 200 -1.37 -9.59 -15.17
CA LYS A 200 -2.63 -9.41 -14.46
C LYS A 200 -3.81 -9.94 -15.30
N VAL A 201 -4.70 -10.69 -14.67
CA VAL A 201 -5.93 -11.13 -15.36
C VAL A 201 -6.88 -9.96 -15.60
N ARG A 202 -7.51 -9.96 -16.79
CA ARG A 202 -8.47 -8.94 -17.19
C ARG A 202 -9.75 -8.95 -16.37
N TYR A 203 -10.17 -10.13 -15.89
CA TYR A 203 -11.45 -10.33 -15.23
C TYR A 203 -11.33 -10.42 -13.71
N PRO A 204 -12.37 -9.99 -12.96
CA PRO A 204 -12.38 -10.05 -11.50
C PRO A 204 -12.14 -11.46 -10.98
N VAL A 205 -11.47 -11.56 -9.83
CA VAL A 205 -11.27 -12.83 -9.13
C VAL A 205 -12.09 -12.83 -7.85
N LEU A 206 -12.98 -13.80 -7.75
CA LEU A 206 -13.77 -14.10 -6.57
C LEU A 206 -13.11 -15.24 -5.80
N VAL A 207 -12.65 -14.91 -4.60
CA VAL A 207 -12.11 -15.90 -3.67
C VAL A 207 -13.11 -16.10 -2.55
N GLN A 208 -13.51 -17.35 -2.37
CA GLN A 208 -14.32 -17.75 -1.25
C GLN A 208 -13.42 -17.88 -0.02
N ILE A 209 -13.53 -16.94 0.92
CA ILE A 209 -12.79 -17.01 2.18
C ILE A 209 -13.71 -17.70 3.18
N ARG A 210 -13.35 -18.90 3.64
CA ARG A 210 -14.02 -19.52 4.79
C ARG A 210 -13.53 -18.85 6.06
N LYS A 211 -14.35 -17.97 6.64
CA LYS A 211 -14.18 -17.49 8.01
C LYS A 211 -15.38 -18.00 8.81
N TRP A 212 -15.14 -18.80 9.85
CA TRP A 212 -16.18 -19.32 10.76
C TRP A 212 -17.24 -20.25 10.11
N GLY A 213 -16.85 -21.11 9.17
CA GLY A 213 -17.79 -22.10 8.60
C GLY A 213 -18.83 -21.56 7.61
N TYR A 214 -18.94 -20.25 7.43
CA TYR A 214 -19.83 -19.64 6.43
C TYR A 214 -19.04 -19.20 5.17
N PRO A 215 -19.52 -19.54 3.96
CA PRO A 215 -18.92 -19.05 2.73
C PRO A 215 -19.21 -17.54 2.58
N ARG A 216 -18.20 -16.69 2.75
CA ARG A 216 -18.28 -15.29 2.31
C ARG A 216 -17.45 -15.13 1.04
N TRP A 217 -18.12 -14.76 -0.04
CA TRP A 217 -17.47 -14.26 -1.24
C TRP A 217 -16.88 -12.88 -0.91
N ARG A 218 -15.56 -12.76 -0.89
CA ARG A 218 -14.93 -11.44 -0.98
C ARG A 218 -14.58 -11.20 -2.44
N LYS A 219 -15.23 -10.21 -3.05
CA LYS A 219 -14.61 -9.49 -4.16
C LYS A 219 -13.32 -8.90 -3.59
N TYR A 220 -12.17 -9.32 -4.10
CA TYR A 220 -10.99 -8.47 -4.03
C TYR A 220 -11.28 -7.35 -5.03
N PRO A 221 -11.73 -6.17 -4.57
CA PRO A 221 -12.09 -5.13 -5.50
C PRO A 221 -10.80 -4.66 -6.14
N TYR A 222 -10.83 -4.50 -7.46
CA TYR A 222 -10.05 -3.47 -8.12
C TYR A 222 -10.24 -2.19 -7.31
N ILE A 223 -9.19 -1.72 -6.64
CA ILE A 223 -9.06 -0.29 -6.43
C ILE A 223 -8.55 0.21 -7.78
N LEU A 224 -9.49 0.66 -8.61
CA LEU A 224 -9.20 1.62 -9.67
C LEU A 224 -8.88 2.96 -9.01
#